data_AF-A0A3A0D5L9-F1
#
_entry.id   AF-A0A3A0D5L9-F1
#
_cell.length_a   1.000
_cell.length_b   1.000
_cell.length_c   1.000
_cell.angle_alpha   90.00
_cell.angle_beta   90.00
_cell.angle_gamma   90.00
#
_symmetry.space_group_name_H-M   'P 1'
#
loop_
_entity.id
_entity.type
_entity.pdbx_description
1 polymer ?
#
loop_
_entity_poly.entity_id
_entity_poly.type
_entity_poly.pdbx_seq_one_letter_code
_entity_poly.pdbx_strand_id
1 'polypeptide(L)'
;MFVRCVENLAELAPYRHAWDALAGDCVFKSATWLAAWWRHYGAGYPQRRLAVWLALARQDASADALVAALPCYLETTWTRGPILRLLGDGEVCSDHL
;
A
#
# COMPACT_ATOMS: atom_id res chain seq x y z
N MET A 1 6.75 1.10 18.87
CA MET A 1 6.24 0.87 17.50
C MET A 1 5.54 2.14 17.06
N PHE A 2 5.96 2.69 15.93
CA PHE A 2 5.45 3.93 15.35
C PHE A 2 4.76 3.62 14.04
N VAL A 3 3.74 4.40 13.68
CA VAL A 3 2.98 4.21 12.44
C VAL A 3 3.01 5.49 11.61
N ARG A 4 3.27 5.36 10.31
CA ARG A 4 3.27 6.46 9.35
C ARG A 4 2.36 6.10 8.17
N CYS A 5 1.47 7.01 7.78
CA CYS A 5 0.77 6.92 6.51
C CYS A 5 1.62 7.55 5.39
N VAL A 6 1.70 6.88 4.25
CA VAL A 6 2.38 7.34 3.05
C VAL A 6 1.40 7.34 1.89
N GLU A 7 1.28 8.48 1.21
CA GLU A 7 0.14 8.75 0.31
C GLU A 7 0.54 8.90 -1.16
N ASN A 8 1.81 8.69 -1.48
CA ASN A 8 2.30 8.64 -2.85
C ASN A 8 3.44 7.63 -2.98
N LEU A 9 3.65 7.14 -4.21
CA LEU A 9 4.65 6.13 -4.49
C LEU A 9 6.10 6.66 -4.37
N ALA A 10 6.32 7.97 -4.47
CA ALA A 10 7.66 8.55 -4.40
C ALA A 10 8.21 8.47 -2.96
N GLU A 11 7.37 8.76 -1.96
CA GLU A 11 7.72 8.63 -0.54
C GLU A 11 7.92 7.18 -0.09
N LEU A 12 7.39 6.20 -0.83
CA LEU A 12 7.62 4.78 -0.59
C LEU A 12 8.96 4.29 -1.14
N ALA A 13 9.62 5.05 -2.03
CA ALA A 13 10.85 4.62 -2.68
C ALA A 13 11.95 4.18 -1.70
N PRO A 14 12.22 4.88 -0.58
CA PRO A 14 13.22 4.45 0.39
C PRO A 14 12.92 3.10 1.04
N TYR A 15 11.64 2.73 1.18
CA TYR A 15 11.20 1.52 1.89
C TYR A 15 11.08 0.29 0.98
N ARG A 16 11.20 0.46 -0.35
CA ARG A 16 10.91 -0.61 -1.33
C ARG A 16 11.66 -1.91 -1.04
N HIS A 17 12.98 -1.83 -0.84
CA HIS A 17 13.80 -3.01 -0.61
C HIS A 17 13.46 -3.71 0.72
N ALA A 18 13.29 -2.93 1.79
CA ALA A 18 12.90 -3.46 3.11
C ALA A 18 11.51 -4.11 3.06
N TRP A 19 10.56 -3.50 2.35
CA TRP A 19 9.23 -4.07 2.15
C TRP A 19 9.29 -5.34 1.29
N ASP A 20 10.01 -5.34 0.17
CA ASP A 20 10.15 -6.53 -0.66
C ASP A 20 10.79 -7.69 0.13
N ALA A 21 11.72 -7.41 1.05
CA ALA A 21 12.25 -8.41 1.98
C ALA A 21 11.19 -8.93 2.97
N LEU A 22 10.31 -8.06 3.49
CA LEU A 22 9.17 -8.49 4.33
C LEU A 22 8.14 -9.34 3.57
N ALA A 23 8.03 -9.18 2.26
CA ALA A 23 7.13 -9.97 1.43
C ALA A 23 7.64 -11.41 1.21
N GLY A 24 8.94 -11.66 1.38
CA GLY A 24 9.57 -12.94 1.13
C GLY A 24 9.27 -13.46 -0.28
N ASP A 25 8.86 -14.72 -0.39
CA ASP A 25 8.54 -15.35 -1.68
C ASP A 25 7.15 -14.96 -2.24
N CYS A 26 6.37 -14.15 -1.51
CA CYS A 26 5.03 -13.75 -1.94
C CYS A 26 5.09 -12.47 -2.78
N VAL A 27 5.32 -12.61 -4.08
CA VAL A 27 5.42 -11.49 -5.03
C VAL A 27 4.21 -10.55 -4.96
N PHE A 28 3.01 -11.08 -4.73
CA PHE A 28 1.77 -10.28 -4.63
C PHE A 28 1.76 -9.29 -3.46
N LYS A 29 2.60 -9.50 -2.44
CA LYS A 29 2.74 -8.62 -1.28
C LYS A 29 3.93 -7.66 -1.40
N SER A 30 4.73 -7.77 -2.47
CA SER A 30 5.89 -6.92 -2.71
C SER A 30 5.48 -5.48 -3.01
N ALA A 31 6.30 -4.52 -2.59
CA ALA A 31 6.16 -3.11 -2.94
C ALA A 31 6.18 -2.92 -4.46
N THR A 32 6.98 -3.71 -5.17
CA THR A 32 7.09 -3.66 -6.62
C THR A 32 5.78 -4.04 -7.31
N TRP A 33 5.17 -5.16 -6.92
CA TRP A 33 3.88 -5.59 -7.45
C TRP A 33 2.76 -4.60 -7.14
N LEU A 34 2.64 -4.19 -5.88
CA LEU A 34 1.55 -3.31 -5.44
C LEU A 34 1.69 -1.88 -5.98
N ALA A 35 2.92 -1.40 -6.21
CA ALA A 35 3.12 -0.13 -6.90
C ALA A 35 2.70 -0.20 -8.37
N ALA A 36 2.95 -1.33 -9.06
CA ALA A 36 2.44 -1.54 -10.43
C ALA A 36 0.90 -1.55 -10.43
N TRP A 37 0.29 -2.30 -9.51
CA TRP A 37 -1.16 -2.32 -9.33
C TRP A 37 -1.72 -0.90 -9.13
N TRP A 38 -1.13 -0.12 -8.21
CA TRP A 38 -1.61 1.23 -7.92
C TRP A 38 -1.57 2.15 -9.14
N ARG A 39 -0.51 2.08 -9.95
CA ARG A 39 -0.38 2.89 -11.18
C ARG A 39 -1.49 2.59 -12.19
N HIS A 40 -1.94 1.34 -12.27
CA HIS A 40 -2.93 0.92 -13.26
C HIS A 40 -4.38 1.01 -12.74
N TYR A 41 -4.63 0.65 -11.49
CA TYR A 41 -6.00 0.52 -10.95
C TYR A 41 -6.40 1.61 -9.95
N GLY A 42 -5.43 2.31 -9.36
CA GLY A 42 -5.68 3.33 -8.35
C GLY A 42 -5.57 4.74 -8.89
N ALA A 43 -4.39 5.08 -9.42
CA ALA A 43 -3.96 6.45 -9.71
C ALA A 43 -4.81 7.17 -10.78
N GLY A 44 -5.53 6.44 -11.63
CA GLY A 44 -6.42 7.01 -12.65
C GLY A 44 -7.79 7.44 -12.14
N TYR A 45 -8.14 7.15 -10.89
CA TYR A 45 -9.47 7.39 -10.34
C TYR A 45 -9.43 8.50 -9.28
N PRO A 46 -10.11 9.65 -9.50
CA PRO A 46 -10.03 10.79 -8.60
C PRO A 46 -10.61 10.52 -7.20
N GLN A 47 -11.50 9.53 -7.10
CA GLN A 47 -12.08 9.08 -5.82
C GLN A 47 -11.16 8.16 -5.02
N ARG A 48 -9.98 7.80 -5.54
CA ARG A 48 -9.03 6.90 -4.88
C ARG A 48 -7.77 7.66 -4.48
N ARG A 49 -7.34 7.49 -3.23
CA ARG A 49 -6.06 8.03 -2.73
C ARG A 49 -5.22 6.92 -2.13
N LEU A 50 -3.94 6.85 -2.48
CA LEU A 50 -3.03 5.88 -1.88
C LEU A 50 -2.92 6.15 -0.37
N ALA A 51 -2.90 5.08 0.43
CA ALA A 51 -2.76 5.17 1.88
C ALA A 51 -2.02 3.94 2.40
N VAL A 52 -0.70 3.90 2.21
CA VAL A 52 0.13 2.80 2.72
C VAL A 52 0.55 3.12 4.15
N TRP A 53 0.21 2.24 5.08
CA TRP A 53 0.57 2.39 6.48
C TRP A 53 1.83 1.59 6.77
N LEU A 54 2.90 2.27 7.17
CA LEU A 54 4.17 1.68 7.56
C LEU A 54 4.24 1.59 9.08
N ALA A 55 4.56 0.41 9.59
CA ALA A 55 4.93 0.22 10.98
C ALA A 55 6.46 0.23 11.10
N LEU A 56 6.96 1.04 12.02
CA LEU A 56 8.37 1.26 12.27
C LEU A 56 8.74 0.87 13.71
N ALA A 57 9.87 0.18 13.89
CA ALA A 57 10.45 -0.16 15.19
C ALA A 57 10.86 1.10 15.96
N ARG A 58 11.28 2.13 15.24
CA ARG A 58 11.79 3.41 15.74
C ARG A 58 11.06 4.56 15.05
N GLN A 59 11.12 5.75 15.63
CA GLN A 59 10.44 6.93 15.08
C GLN A 59 11.16 7.52 13.86
N ASP A 60 12.43 7.13 13.64
CA ASP A 60 13.14 7.57 12.45
C ASP A 60 12.50 6.97 11.20
N ALA A 61 12.30 7.79 10.18
CA ALA A 61 11.70 7.40 8.91
C ALA A 61 12.66 6.54 8.06
N SER A 62 13.53 5.74 8.67
CA SER A 62 14.51 4.89 7.98
C SER A 62 13.87 3.59 7.49
N ALA A 63 14.36 3.09 6.35
CA ALA A 63 13.96 1.80 5.80
C ALA A 63 14.32 0.63 6.74
N ASP A 64 15.44 0.74 7.46
CA ASP A 64 15.92 -0.29 8.39
C ASP A 64 15.02 -0.42 9.63
N ALA A 65 14.21 0.60 9.91
CA ALA A 65 13.24 0.56 10.99
C ALA A 65 11.92 -0.11 10.58
N LEU A 66 11.72 -0.44 9.30
CA LEU A 66 10.46 -1.00 8.81
C LEU A 66 10.23 -2.42 9.33
N VAL A 67 9.10 -2.62 10.02
CA VAL A 67 8.70 -3.93 10.57
C VAL A 67 7.48 -4.52 9.89
N ALA A 68 6.60 -3.68 9.33
CA ALA A 68 5.46 -4.13 8.53
C ALA A 68 4.98 -3.02 7.59
N ALA A 69 4.36 -3.41 6.50
CA ALA A 69 3.63 -2.53 5.61
C ALA A 69 2.20 -3.05 5.43
N LEU A 70 1.23 -2.17 5.63
CA LEU A 70 -0.18 -2.41 5.33
C LEU A 70 -0.54 -1.56 4.10
N PRO A 71 -0.57 -2.16 2.90
CA PRO A 71 -0.86 -1.44 1.69
C PRO A 71 -2.37 -1.25 1.57
N CYS A 72 -2.82 0.01 1.60
CA CYS A 72 -4.21 0.38 1.39
C CYS A 72 -4.36 1.57 0.44
N TYR A 73 -5.61 1.82 0.07
CA TYR A 73 -6.05 3.07 -0.53
C TYR A 73 -7.36 3.50 0.10
N LEU A 74 -7.59 4.80 0.17
CA LEU A 74 -8.87 5.38 0.53
C LEU A 74 -9.72 5.49 -0.73
N GLU A 75 -10.95 5.01 -0.69
CA GLU A 75 -11.95 5.18 -1.73
C GLU A 75 -13.14 5.94 -1.18
N THR A 76 -13.44 7.11 -1.76
CA THR A 76 -14.60 7.91 -1.39
C THR A 76 -15.74 7.64 -2.36
N THR A 77 -16.84 7.08 -1.86
CA THR A 77 -18.06 6.92 -2.65
C THR A 77 -19.15 7.85 -2.12
N TRP A 78 -19.99 8.36 -3.01
CA TRP A 78 -21.06 9.28 -2.63
C TRP A 78 -22.06 8.65 -1.66
N THR A 79 -22.27 7.33 -1.73
CA THR A 79 -23.26 6.61 -0.92
C THR A 79 -22.70 6.01 0.38
N ARG A 80 -21.39 5.78 0.50
CA ARG A 80 -20.80 5.10 1.67
C ARG A 80 -19.71 5.90 2.39
N GLY A 81 -19.38 7.10 1.93
CA GLY A 81 -18.31 7.92 2.52
C GLY A 81 -16.91 7.37 2.23
N PRO A 82 -15.88 7.81 2.99
CA PRO A 82 -14.50 7.36 2.82
C PRO A 82 -14.31 5.95 3.43
N ILE A 83 -13.84 5.01 2.62
CA ILE A 83 -13.55 3.63 3.03
C ILE A 83 -12.07 3.32 2.77
N LEU A 84 -11.40 2.72 3.75
CA LEU A 84 -10.06 2.18 3.56
C LEU A 84 -10.16 0.77 2.95
N ARG A 85 -9.50 0.56 1.81
CA ARG A 85 -9.49 -0.70 1.07
C ARG A 85 -8.08 -1.22 0.95
N LEU A 86 -7.93 -2.54 0.97
CA LEU A 86 -6.63 -3.18 0.84
C LEU A 86 -6.15 -3.13 -0.61
N LEU A 87 -4.84 -2.95 -0.78
CA LEU A 87 -4.18 -3.06 -2.07
C LEU A 87 -3.88 -4.55 -2.33
N GLY A 88 -4.45 -5.10 -3.40
CA GLY A 88 -4.18 -6.49 -3.79
C GLY A 88 -4.85 -7.54 -2.88
N ASP A 89 -5.99 -7.23 -2.27
CA ASP A 89 -6.82 -8.16 -1.49
C ASP A 89 -7.54 -9.24 -2.32
N GLY A 90 -7.23 -9.35 -3.60
CA GLY A 90 -7.80 -10.36 -4.47
C GLY A 90 -9.17 -10.01 -5.03
N GLU A 91 -9.73 -8.82 -4.76
CA GLU A 91 -11.00 -8.42 -5.41
C GLU A 91 -10.88 -8.34 -6.94
N VAL A 92 -9.68 -8.07 -7.46
CA VAL A 92 -9.44 -8.09 -8.91
C VAL A 92 -9.52 -9.50 -9.52
N CYS A 93 -9.47 -10.55 -8.71
CA CYS A 93 -9.61 -11.94 -9.17
C CYS A 93 -10.97 -12.57 -8.84
N SER A 94 -11.88 -11.88 -8.15
CA SER A 94 -13.20 -12.41 -7.81
C SER A 94 -14.30 -12.08 -8.82
N ASP A 95 -14.07 -11.17 -9.76
CA ASP A 95 -15.05 -10.79 -10.80
C ASP A 95 -15.06 -11.73 -12.02
N HIS A 96 -14.73 -13.01 -11.81
CA HIS A 96 -14.69 -14.05 -12.86
C HIS A 96 -15.56 -15.27 -12.54
N LEU A 97 -16.74 -15.06 -11.98
CA LEU A 97 -17.79 -16.09 -11.89
C LEU A 97 -19.14 -15.57 -12.41
#